data_AF-A0AAV2RA46-F1
#
_entry.id   AF-A0AAV2RA46-F1
#
_cell.length_a   1.000
_cell.length_b   1.000
_cell.length_c   1.000
_cell.angle_alpha   90.00
_cell.angle_beta   90.00
_cell.angle_gamma   90.00
#
_symmetry.space_group_name_H-M   'P 1'
#
loop_
_entity.id
_entity.type
_entity.pdbx_description
1 polymer ?
#
loop_
_entity_poly.entity_id
_entity_poly.type
_entity_poly.pdbx_seq_one_letter_code
_entity_poly.pdbx_strand_id
1 'polypeptide(L)'
;MSDEDKELNVIQDHLKSLVSSNPQWGVSNGHRQEEHHNEDNTADGSPSETCADMLPPIAIELTNNMGRQVVAARDITAGELLLLETPLLRIMPQQGDTVVCVSCLGSLGNEFPSCSGCGAPRCQSPCTGDDATTDPHTEEECQMLSHYGFKEKLTVEEKLSMIRTFNALLTPLRVLKEIATNPQKAELLWAFEDNVEKRKQIPNGLEKEYKVAKLIQEQLQLDIETNKLLRISGIYESNSFEVPLSDNQKHRGCAIFSTVW
;
A
#
# COMPACT_ATOMS: atom_id res chain seq x y z
N MET A 1 -8.51 22.22 -16.22
CA MET A 1 -7.88 21.48 -15.11
C MET A 1 -7.05 20.39 -15.75
N SER A 2 -5.72 20.44 -15.59
CA SER A 2 -4.82 19.41 -16.10
C SER A 2 -5.07 18.08 -15.36
N ASP A 3 -4.54 16.97 -15.87
CA ASP A 3 -4.63 15.70 -15.15
C ASP A 3 -3.80 15.75 -13.84
N GLU A 4 -2.70 16.50 -13.83
CA GLU A 4 -1.89 16.76 -12.63
C GLU A 4 -2.67 17.53 -11.54
N ASP A 5 -3.48 18.53 -11.93
CA ASP A 5 -4.34 19.27 -10.99
C ASP A 5 -5.38 18.34 -10.34
N LYS A 6 -5.93 17.39 -11.11
CA LYS A 6 -6.91 16.42 -10.58
C LYS A 6 -6.24 15.49 -9.58
N GLU A 7 -5.08 14.93 -9.93
CA GLU A 7 -4.31 14.06 -9.05
C GLU A 7 -3.93 14.80 -7.76
N LEU A 8 -3.50 16.06 -7.85
CA LEU A 8 -3.19 16.88 -6.69
C LEU A 8 -4.40 17.05 -5.76
N ASN A 9 -5.58 17.35 -6.32
CA ASN A 9 -6.81 17.48 -5.54
C ASN A 9 -7.19 16.18 -4.84
N VAL A 10 -7.10 15.03 -5.52
CA VAL A 10 -7.39 13.71 -4.92
C VAL A 10 -6.50 13.47 -3.70
N ILE A 11 -5.21 13.77 -3.79
CA ILE A 11 -4.28 13.54 -2.68
C ILE A 11 -4.51 14.55 -1.55
N GLN A 12 -4.76 15.83 -1.88
CA GLN A 12 -5.07 16.84 -0.87
C GLN A 12 -6.35 16.53 -0.10
N ASP A 13 -7.38 16.03 -0.78
CA ASP A 13 -8.62 15.63 -0.15
C ASP A 13 -8.45 14.38 0.70
N HIS A 14 -7.63 13.42 0.25
CA HIS A 14 -7.24 12.29 1.09
C HIS A 14 -6.47 12.72 2.33
N LEU A 15 -5.51 13.64 2.21
CA LEU A 15 -4.77 14.18 3.36
C LEU A 15 -5.71 14.80 4.40
N LYS A 16 -6.72 15.57 3.97
CA LYS A 16 -7.75 16.10 4.88
C LYS A 16 -8.61 15.00 5.51
N SER A 17 -8.84 13.90 4.80
CA SER A 17 -9.60 12.77 5.35
C SER A 17 -8.87 12.07 6.51
N LEU A 18 -7.54 12.17 6.57
CA LEU A 18 -6.71 11.55 7.61
C LEU A 18 -6.79 12.23 8.99
N VAL A 19 -7.57 13.30 9.14
CA VAL A 19 -7.78 13.99 10.42
C VAL A 19 -8.25 13.02 11.51
N SER A 20 -9.08 12.02 11.19
CA SER A 20 -9.55 11.03 12.18
C SER A 20 -8.43 10.14 12.72
N SER A 21 -7.41 9.88 11.90
CA SER A 21 -6.23 9.09 12.26
C SER A 21 -5.14 9.97 12.90
N ASN A 22 -5.32 11.29 12.87
CA ASN A 22 -4.36 12.29 13.34
C ASN A 22 -5.03 13.32 14.26
N PRO A 23 -5.55 12.89 15.42
CA PRO A 23 -6.26 13.77 16.34
C PRO A 23 -5.39 14.94 16.85
N GLN A 24 -4.06 14.80 16.80
CA GLN A 24 -3.11 15.85 17.20
C GLN A 24 -3.11 17.08 16.28
N TRP A 25 -3.65 16.98 15.06
CA TRP A 25 -3.70 18.13 14.14
C TRP A 25 -4.62 19.25 14.63
N GLY A 26 -5.59 18.96 15.50
CA GLY A 26 -6.45 19.97 16.12
C GLY A 26 -5.86 20.68 17.34
N VAL A 27 -4.67 20.28 17.81
CA VAL A 27 -4.05 20.92 18.97
C VAL A 27 -3.10 22.01 18.46
N SER A 28 -3.61 23.23 18.33
CA SER A 28 -2.74 24.40 18.18
C SER A 28 -1.87 24.50 19.43
N ASN A 29 -0.57 24.21 19.30
CA ASN A 29 0.41 24.38 20.36
C ASN A 29 0.57 25.88 20.72
N GLY A 30 -0.36 26.39 21.52
CA GLY A 30 -0.23 27.66 22.23
C GLY A 30 0.71 27.49 23.41
N HIS A 31 2.02 27.52 23.17
CA HIS A 31 3.01 27.74 24.23
C HIS A 31 3.67 29.10 24.03
N ARG A 32 2.95 30.13 24.45
CA ARG A 32 3.55 31.38 24.91
C ARG A 32 3.26 31.49 26.41
N GLN A 33 4.17 30.99 27.24
CA GLN A 33 4.19 31.36 28.65
C GLN A 33 4.71 32.79 28.74
N GLU A 34 3.80 33.75 28.83
CA GLU A 34 4.05 35.01 29.55
C GLU A 34 3.15 34.95 30.80
N GLU A 35 3.76 34.70 31.96
CA GLU A 35 3.10 34.81 33.26
C GLU A 35 2.85 36.29 33.59
N HIS A 36 1.59 36.70 33.73
CA HIS A 36 1.00 37.13 35.01
C HIS A 36 -0.27 38.00 34.83
N HIS A 37 -1.36 37.49 35.44
CA HIS A 37 -2.47 38.16 36.13
C HIS A 37 -3.30 39.25 35.43
N ASN A 38 -4.59 38.96 35.19
CA ASN A 38 -5.64 39.27 36.17
C ASN A 38 -6.99 38.59 35.84
N GLU A 39 -7.72 38.28 36.91
CA GLU A 39 -9.05 37.67 36.94
C GLU A 39 -10.14 38.65 36.46
N ASP A 40 -11.15 38.17 35.71
CA ASP A 40 -12.57 38.29 36.09
C ASP A 40 -13.54 37.59 35.12
N ASN A 41 -14.62 37.08 35.70
CA ASN A 41 -15.68 36.23 35.15
C ASN A 41 -16.45 36.79 33.93
N THR A 42 -16.94 35.90 33.04
CA THR A 42 -18.39 35.69 32.80
C THR A 42 -18.64 34.56 31.80
N ALA A 43 -19.73 33.83 32.05
CA ALA A 43 -20.25 32.74 31.23
C ALA A 43 -20.82 33.26 29.90
N ASP A 44 -20.55 32.56 28.79
CA ASP A 44 -21.49 32.48 27.68
C ASP A 44 -21.29 31.19 26.86
N GLY A 45 -22.39 30.66 26.34
CA GLY A 45 -22.46 29.35 25.69
C GLY A 45 -22.09 29.37 24.21
N SER A 46 -21.11 28.53 23.84
CA SER A 46 -20.82 27.96 22.50
C SER A 46 -20.51 28.95 21.34
N PRO A 47 -19.59 28.58 20.45
CA PRO A 47 -20.01 27.69 19.37
C PRO A 47 -19.13 26.45 19.25
N SER A 48 -19.75 25.39 18.74
CA SER A 48 -19.12 24.20 18.21
C SER A 48 -17.78 24.50 17.52
N GLU A 49 -16.71 23.91 18.02
CA GLU A 49 -15.48 23.71 17.24
C GLU A 49 -15.85 22.86 16.03
N THR A 50 -16.17 23.53 14.93
CA THR A 50 -16.34 22.90 13.63
C THR A 50 -14.99 22.32 13.23
N CYS A 51 -14.97 21.14 12.59
CA CYS A 51 -13.77 20.47 12.04
C CYS A 51 -12.88 21.32 11.09
N ALA A 52 -13.17 22.61 10.90
CA ALA A 52 -12.46 23.54 10.02
C ALA A 52 -11.05 23.93 10.52
N ASP A 53 -10.77 23.83 11.82
CA ASP A 53 -9.48 24.28 12.39
C ASP A 53 -8.43 23.16 12.55
N MET A 54 -8.74 21.92 12.16
CA MET A 54 -7.78 20.80 12.20
C MET A 54 -6.97 20.69 10.91
N LEU A 55 -6.18 21.73 10.61
CA LEU A 55 -5.31 21.72 9.44
C LEU A 55 -4.09 20.81 9.66
N PRO A 56 -3.74 19.94 8.69
CA PRO A 56 -2.54 19.13 8.78
C PRO A 56 -1.28 20.02 8.89
N PRO A 57 -0.24 19.59 9.64
CA PRO A 57 1.03 20.31 9.72
C PRO A 57 1.83 20.29 8.41
N ILE A 58 1.37 19.48 7.45
CA ILE A 58 1.96 19.29 6.13
C ILE A 58 0.98 19.68 5.04
N ALA A 59 1.49 20.13 3.90
CA ALA A 59 0.74 20.38 2.69
C ALA A 59 1.44 19.71 1.50
N ILE A 60 0.72 19.57 0.39
CA ILE A 60 1.25 18.98 -0.84
C ILE A 60 1.29 20.05 -1.91
N GLU A 61 2.48 20.28 -2.44
CA GLU A 61 2.75 21.25 -3.50
C GLU A 61 3.29 20.56 -4.74
N LEU A 62 2.98 21.13 -5.91
CA LEU A 62 3.54 20.70 -7.19
C LEU A 62 4.63 21.68 -7.62
N THR A 63 5.82 21.15 -7.93
CA THR A 63 6.93 21.93 -8.46
C THR A 63 7.31 21.45 -9.85
N ASN A 64 7.75 22.38 -10.70
CA ASN A 64 8.16 22.07 -12.08
C ASN A 64 9.35 21.10 -12.16
N ASN A 65 10.19 21.03 -11.13
CA ASN A 65 11.45 20.28 -11.17
C ASN A 65 11.36 18.90 -10.49
N MET A 66 10.60 18.78 -9.40
CA MET A 66 10.55 17.55 -8.59
C MET A 66 9.16 16.91 -8.59
N GLY A 67 8.17 17.53 -9.25
CA GLY A 67 6.79 17.09 -9.19
C GLY A 67 6.18 17.39 -7.82
N ARG A 68 5.36 16.45 -7.31
CA ARG A 68 4.67 16.60 -6.03
C ARG A 68 5.64 16.42 -4.87
N GLN A 69 5.53 17.31 -3.88
CA GLN A 69 6.35 17.28 -2.67
C GLN A 69 5.50 17.59 -1.43
N VAL A 70 5.89 17.01 -0.31
CA VAL A 70 5.33 17.35 1.01
C VAL A 70 6.11 18.53 1.59
N VAL A 71 5.41 19.59 1.94
CA VAL A 71 5.96 20.80 2.57
C VAL A 71 5.36 21.01 3.95
N ALA A 72 6.05 21.76 4.81
CA ALA A 72 5.49 22.19 6.09
C ALA A 72 4.41 23.26 5.83
N ALA A 73 3.21 23.08 6.38
CA ALA A 73 2.13 24.07 6.33
C ALA A 73 2.23 25.11 7.45
N ARG A 74 3.05 24.83 8.47
CA ARG A 74 3.36 25.69 9.61
C ARG A 74 4.70 25.31 10.24
N ASP A 75 5.13 26.05 11.25
CA ASP A 75 6.28 25.67 12.07
C ASP A 75 6.02 24.31 12.75
N ILE A 76 7.05 23.45 12.70
CA ILE A 76 7.04 22.08 13.23
C ILE A 76 8.04 21.99 14.37
N THR A 77 7.60 21.45 15.50
CA THR A 77 8.47 21.22 16.66
C THR A 77 9.18 19.88 16.57
N ALA A 78 10.37 19.77 17.17
CA ALA A 78 11.11 18.52 17.17
C ALA A 78 10.35 17.42 17.93
N GLY A 79 10.22 16.24 17.32
CA GLY A 79 9.48 15.10 17.89
C GLY A 79 7.97 15.14 17.63
N GLU A 80 7.47 16.13 16.90
CA GLU A 80 6.06 16.24 16.54
C GLU A 80 5.63 15.15 15.53
N LEU A 81 4.49 14.51 15.79
CA LEU A 81 3.91 13.53 14.86
C LEU A 81 3.21 14.26 13.71
N LEU A 82 3.89 14.32 12.56
CA LEU A 82 3.38 15.00 11.36
C LEU A 82 2.20 14.27 10.73
N LEU A 83 2.27 12.95 10.67
CA LEU A 83 1.35 12.13 9.90
C LEU A 83 1.36 10.70 10.42
N LEU A 84 0.17 10.17 10.61
CA LEU A 84 -0.11 8.76 10.82
C LEU A 84 -1.11 8.32 9.75
N GLU A 85 -0.70 7.37 8.93
CA GLU A 85 -1.52 6.81 7.85
C GLU A 85 -1.46 5.28 7.90
N THR A 86 -2.58 4.65 7.54
CA THR A 86 -2.63 3.20 7.29
C THR A 86 -2.28 2.93 5.83
N PRO A 87 -1.48 1.90 5.50
CA PRO A 87 -1.17 1.57 4.12
C PRO A 87 -2.37 1.61 3.17
N LEU A 88 -2.21 2.28 2.03
CA LEU A 88 -3.25 2.41 1.02
C LEU A 88 -3.68 1.02 0.52
N LEU A 89 -2.68 0.18 0.26
CA LEU A 89 -2.84 -1.21 -0.10
C LEU A 89 -2.37 -2.10 1.04
N ARG A 90 -2.96 -3.29 1.11
CA ARG A 90 -2.51 -4.37 1.97
C ARG A 90 -1.01 -4.62 1.80
N ILE A 91 -0.32 -5.12 2.84
CA ILE A 91 1.11 -5.45 2.73
C ILE A 91 1.29 -6.53 1.65
N MET A 92 2.27 -6.32 0.78
CA MET A 92 2.63 -7.15 -0.38
C MET A 92 3.92 -7.93 -0.12
N PRO A 93 4.11 -9.10 -0.75
CA PRO A 93 5.37 -9.83 -0.64
C PRO A 93 6.52 -9.01 -1.22
N GLN A 94 7.67 -9.08 -0.57
CA GLN A 94 8.89 -8.63 -1.19
C GLN A 94 9.20 -9.52 -2.41
N GLN A 95 9.62 -8.88 -3.50
CA GLN A 95 10.01 -9.57 -4.71
C GLN A 95 11.29 -10.37 -4.44
N GLY A 96 11.25 -11.68 -4.66
CA GLY A 96 12.42 -12.54 -4.42
C GLY A 96 12.07 -14.02 -4.27
N ASP A 97 13.08 -14.80 -3.92
CA ASP A 97 13.02 -16.26 -3.88
C ASP A 97 12.62 -16.80 -2.50
N THR A 98 12.34 -15.90 -1.54
CA THR A 98 11.87 -16.29 -0.21
C THR A 98 10.48 -16.88 -0.30
N VAL A 99 10.31 -18.10 0.22
CA VAL A 99 9.01 -18.72 0.39
C VAL A 99 8.27 -17.95 1.48
N VAL A 100 7.14 -17.33 1.13
CA VAL A 100 6.31 -16.60 2.08
C VAL A 100 4.90 -17.17 2.10
N CYS A 101 4.27 -17.14 3.26
CA CYS A 101 2.86 -17.47 3.39
C CYS A 101 2.04 -16.49 2.55
N VAL A 102 1.21 -17.00 1.63
CA VAL A 102 0.31 -16.18 0.81
C VAL A 102 -0.57 -15.30 1.70
N SER A 103 -1.01 -15.80 2.85
CA SER A 103 -1.85 -15.08 3.80
C SER A 103 -1.09 -14.02 4.59
N CYS A 104 -0.16 -14.38 5.47
CA CYS A 104 0.46 -13.41 6.38
C CYS A 104 1.80 -12.83 5.89
N LEU A 105 2.31 -13.29 4.75
CA LEU A 105 3.64 -12.97 4.22
C LEU A 105 4.82 -13.40 5.12
N GLY A 106 4.55 -14.13 6.20
CA GLY A 106 5.58 -14.72 7.05
C GLY A 106 6.44 -15.71 6.26
N SER A 107 7.76 -15.67 6.48
CA SER A 107 8.69 -16.58 5.81
C SER A 107 8.42 -18.03 6.21
N LEU A 108 8.54 -18.92 5.23
CA LEU A 108 8.40 -20.36 5.39
C LEU A 108 9.71 -21.04 5.04
N GLY A 109 9.89 -22.27 5.54
CA GLY A 109 10.97 -23.13 5.09
C GLY A 109 10.76 -23.63 3.67
N ASN A 110 11.77 -24.31 3.13
CA ASN A 110 11.71 -24.94 1.80
C ASN A 110 10.66 -26.06 1.75
N GLU A 111 10.45 -26.75 2.87
CA GLU A 111 9.30 -27.61 3.09
C GLU A 111 8.21 -26.78 3.75
N PHE A 112 7.26 -26.32 2.94
CA PHE A 112 6.19 -25.43 3.40
C PHE A 112 4.82 -26.12 3.36
N PRO A 113 3.96 -25.87 4.35
CA PRO A 113 2.54 -26.19 4.23
C PRO A 113 1.91 -25.40 3.07
N SER A 114 0.88 -25.99 2.46
CA SER A 114 0.19 -25.45 1.29
C SER A 114 -1.30 -25.22 1.57
N CYS A 115 -1.86 -24.21 0.92
CA CYS A 115 -3.30 -23.99 0.88
C CYS A 115 -4.00 -25.19 0.20
N SER A 116 -5.05 -25.74 0.83
CA SER A 116 -5.82 -26.86 0.28
C SER A 116 -6.60 -26.49 -0.99
N GLY A 117 -6.90 -25.20 -1.21
CA GLY A 117 -7.66 -24.69 -2.36
C GLY A 117 -6.80 -24.37 -3.59
N CYS A 118 -5.67 -23.68 -3.43
CA CYS A 118 -4.82 -23.28 -4.56
C CYS A 118 -3.43 -23.93 -4.59
N GLY A 119 -2.99 -24.58 -3.50
CA GLY A 119 -1.66 -25.18 -3.36
C GLY A 119 -0.56 -24.19 -2.96
N ALA A 120 -0.82 -22.88 -2.98
CA ALA A 120 0.16 -21.86 -2.65
C ALA A 120 0.73 -22.02 -1.22
N PRO A 121 1.96 -21.56 -0.96
CA PRO A 121 2.55 -21.65 0.39
C PRO A 121 1.68 -20.93 1.42
N ARG A 122 1.28 -21.61 2.48
CA ARG A 122 0.39 -21.07 3.53
C ARG A 122 0.71 -21.70 4.87
N CYS A 123 1.07 -20.90 5.87
CA CYS A 123 1.32 -21.40 7.22
C CYS A 123 0.06 -22.06 7.81
N GLN A 124 0.27 -23.01 8.73
CA GLN A 124 -0.84 -23.63 9.45
C GLN A 124 -1.43 -22.60 10.42
N SER A 125 -0.85 -22.33 11.58
CA SER A 125 -1.35 -21.26 12.48
C SER A 125 -0.60 -19.93 12.26
N PRO A 126 -1.25 -18.74 12.36
CA PRO A 126 -2.68 -18.49 12.62
C PRO A 126 -3.55 -18.48 11.35
N CYS A 127 -2.98 -18.73 10.16
CA CYS A 127 -3.71 -18.59 8.90
C CYS A 127 -4.61 -19.78 8.56
N THR A 128 -4.72 -20.82 9.39
CA THR A 128 -5.68 -21.93 9.25
C THR A 128 -6.95 -21.59 10.00
N GLY A 129 -7.99 -21.24 9.25
CA GLY A 129 -9.33 -21.05 9.76
C GLY A 129 -10.22 -20.52 8.64
N ASP A 130 -11.47 -20.96 8.60
CA ASP A 130 -12.51 -20.42 7.70
C ASP A 130 -12.96 -19.01 8.11
N ASP A 131 -12.27 -18.39 9.08
CA ASP A 131 -12.56 -17.06 9.58
C ASP A 131 -11.87 -16.01 8.70
N ALA A 132 -12.61 -15.55 7.68
CA ALA A 132 -12.20 -14.52 6.72
C ALA A 132 -11.75 -13.20 7.36
N THR A 133 -11.97 -13.03 8.67
CA THR A 133 -11.50 -11.89 9.45
C THR A 133 -9.99 -11.93 9.75
N THR A 134 -9.37 -13.10 9.70
CA THR A 134 -7.94 -13.31 10.04
C THR A 134 -7.10 -13.83 8.88
N ASP A 135 -7.72 -14.45 7.88
CA ASP A 135 -7.04 -14.87 6.66
C ASP A 135 -7.33 -13.92 5.49
N PRO A 136 -6.34 -13.11 5.10
CA PRO A 136 -6.54 -12.19 4.02
C PRO A 136 -6.29 -12.82 2.62
N HIS A 137 -5.99 -14.12 2.55
CA HIS A 137 -6.08 -14.93 1.34
C HIS A 137 -7.54 -15.33 1.07
N THR A 138 -8.27 -14.46 0.41
CA THR A 138 -9.71 -14.65 0.16
C THR A 138 -10.01 -15.78 -0.83
N GLU A 139 -11.24 -16.31 -0.81
CA GLU A 139 -11.69 -17.35 -1.75
C GLU A 139 -11.49 -16.97 -3.22
N GLU A 140 -11.74 -15.71 -3.60
CA GLU A 140 -11.49 -15.21 -4.96
C GLU A 140 -10.00 -15.28 -5.33
N GLU A 141 -9.10 -14.87 -4.43
CA GLU A 141 -7.65 -14.99 -4.61
C GLU A 141 -7.23 -16.46 -4.69
N CYS A 142 -7.83 -17.33 -3.88
CA CYS A 142 -7.63 -18.78 -3.92
C CYS A 142 -8.03 -19.37 -5.27
N GLN A 143 -9.21 -19.03 -5.77
CA GLN A 143 -9.71 -19.49 -7.06
C GLN A 143 -8.81 -19.02 -8.21
N MET A 144 -8.40 -17.75 -8.23
CA MET A 144 -7.44 -17.25 -9.23
C MET A 144 -6.12 -18.04 -9.17
N LEU A 145 -5.51 -18.14 -7.98
CA LEU A 145 -4.22 -18.80 -7.80
C LEU A 145 -4.26 -20.32 -8.02
N SER A 146 -5.44 -20.95 -8.01
CA SER A 146 -5.58 -22.37 -8.30
C SER A 146 -5.10 -22.74 -9.71
N HIS A 147 -5.16 -21.80 -10.66
CA HIS A 147 -4.67 -21.94 -12.03
C HIS A 147 -3.15 -21.77 -12.16
N TYR A 148 -2.45 -21.33 -11.10
CA TYR A 148 -0.99 -21.13 -11.13
C TYR A 148 -0.18 -22.45 -11.10
N GLY A 149 -0.80 -23.56 -10.69
CA GLY A 149 -0.19 -24.90 -10.81
C GLY A 149 0.51 -25.45 -9.56
N PHE A 150 0.48 -24.77 -8.40
CA PHE A 150 1.09 -25.32 -7.17
C PHE A 150 0.47 -26.64 -6.69
N LYS A 151 -0.77 -26.93 -7.09
CA LYS A 151 -1.48 -28.20 -6.82
C LYS A 151 -1.02 -29.36 -7.69
N GLU A 152 -0.31 -29.09 -8.78
CA GLU A 152 0.22 -30.13 -9.63
C GLU A 152 1.24 -30.98 -8.84
N LYS A 153 1.44 -32.22 -9.31
CA LYS A 153 2.33 -33.18 -8.66
C LYS A 153 3.79 -32.84 -8.99
N LEU A 154 4.26 -31.74 -8.41
CA LEU A 154 5.59 -31.17 -8.57
C LEU A 154 6.52 -31.60 -7.43
N THR A 155 7.82 -31.70 -7.71
CA THR A 155 8.86 -31.83 -6.68
C THR A 155 8.97 -30.54 -5.86
N VAL A 156 9.69 -30.61 -4.74
CA VAL A 156 9.95 -29.42 -3.91
C VAL A 156 10.76 -28.40 -4.70
N GLU A 157 11.76 -28.84 -5.46
CA GLU A 157 12.63 -27.99 -6.27
C GLU A 157 11.85 -27.27 -7.37
N GLU A 158 10.93 -27.98 -8.03
CA GLU A 158 10.04 -27.39 -9.04
C GLU A 158 9.16 -26.29 -8.41
N LYS A 159 8.56 -26.55 -7.25
CA LYS A 159 7.77 -25.55 -6.53
C LYS A 159 8.60 -24.34 -6.10
N LEU A 160 9.83 -24.57 -5.60
CA LEU A 160 10.75 -23.50 -5.21
C LEU A 160 11.12 -22.62 -6.41
N SER A 161 11.31 -23.22 -7.60
CA SER A 161 11.61 -22.47 -8.83
C SER A 161 10.48 -21.50 -9.25
N MET A 162 9.24 -21.76 -8.82
CA MET A 162 8.08 -20.92 -9.10
C MET A 162 7.93 -19.74 -8.13
N ILE A 163 8.56 -19.77 -6.96
CA ILE A 163 8.33 -18.81 -5.86
C ILE A 163 8.61 -17.38 -6.27
N ARG A 164 9.71 -17.14 -7.00
CA ARG A 164 10.06 -15.79 -7.46
C ARG A 164 8.96 -15.15 -8.27
N THR A 165 8.46 -15.90 -9.24
CA THR A 165 7.40 -15.48 -10.16
C THR A 165 6.06 -15.37 -9.43
N PHE A 166 5.78 -16.29 -8.50
CA PHE A 166 4.60 -16.24 -7.66
C PHE A 166 4.55 -14.97 -6.81
N ASN A 167 5.65 -14.63 -6.11
CA ASN A 167 5.77 -13.40 -5.34
C ASN A 167 5.61 -12.15 -6.23
N ALA A 168 6.11 -12.20 -7.47
CA ALA A 168 5.91 -11.13 -8.45
C ALA A 168 4.46 -10.96 -8.92
N LEU A 169 3.71 -12.05 -8.95
CA LEU A 169 2.32 -12.09 -9.41
C LEU A 169 1.32 -11.71 -8.31
N LEU A 170 1.63 -11.97 -7.04
CA LEU A 170 0.74 -11.62 -5.92
C LEU A 170 0.44 -10.12 -5.82
N THR A 171 1.44 -9.26 -6.02
CA THR A 171 1.27 -7.80 -5.95
C THR A 171 0.22 -7.30 -6.95
N PRO A 172 0.38 -7.49 -8.27
CA PRO A 172 -0.60 -6.98 -9.24
C PRO A 172 -1.99 -7.60 -9.05
N LEU A 173 -2.11 -8.86 -8.65
CA LEU A 173 -3.43 -9.46 -8.38
C LEU A 173 -4.17 -8.78 -7.23
N ARG A 174 -3.48 -8.54 -6.11
CA ARG A 174 -4.09 -7.88 -4.95
C ARG A 174 -4.45 -6.44 -5.24
N VAL A 175 -3.60 -5.74 -6.00
CA VAL A 175 -3.88 -4.39 -6.46
C VAL A 175 -5.15 -4.38 -7.32
N LEU A 176 -5.22 -5.27 -8.33
CA LEU A 176 -6.38 -5.37 -9.22
C LEU A 176 -7.68 -5.61 -8.44
N LYS A 177 -7.63 -6.47 -7.42
CA LYS A 177 -8.76 -6.72 -6.55
C LYS A 177 -9.15 -5.48 -5.74
N GLU A 178 -8.17 -4.81 -5.11
CA GLU A 178 -8.43 -3.63 -4.28
C GLU A 178 -9.05 -2.48 -5.08
N ILE A 179 -8.54 -2.20 -6.29
CA ILE A 179 -9.08 -1.13 -7.14
C ILE A 179 -10.47 -1.47 -7.69
N ALA A 180 -10.81 -2.75 -7.80
CA ALA A 180 -12.13 -3.19 -8.26
C ALA A 180 -13.20 -3.02 -7.16
N THR A 181 -12.80 -3.13 -5.89
CA THR A 181 -13.71 -3.02 -4.74
C THR A 181 -13.71 -1.64 -4.09
N ASN A 182 -12.66 -0.83 -4.29
CA ASN A 182 -12.52 0.49 -3.69
C ASN A 182 -12.08 1.56 -4.71
N PRO A 183 -13.06 2.28 -5.31
CA PRO A 183 -12.78 3.34 -6.29
C PRO A 183 -11.92 4.49 -5.75
N GLN A 184 -12.08 4.88 -4.48
CA GLN A 184 -11.30 5.97 -3.87
C GLN A 184 -9.81 5.60 -3.77
N LYS A 185 -9.52 4.36 -3.33
CA LYS A 185 -8.15 3.84 -3.35
C LYS A 185 -7.60 3.72 -4.77
N ALA A 186 -8.45 3.38 -5.74
CA ALA A 186 -8.04 3.33 -7.14
C ALA A 186 -7.61 4.71 -7.64
N GLU A 187 -8.37 5.76 -7.36
CA GLU A 187 -8.01 7.14 -7.72
C GLU A 187 -6.67 7.56 -7.11
N LEU A 188 -6.46 7.29 -5.82
CA LEU A 188 -5.18 7.55 -5.16
C LEU A 188 -4.03 6.75 -5.77
N LEU A 189 -4.26 5.46 -6.04
CA LEU A 189 -3.25 4.60 -6.63
C LEU A 189 -2.84 5.11 -8.02
N TRP A 190 -3.80 5.52 -8.84
CA TRP A 190 -3.52 6.03 -10.18
C TRP A 190 -2.90 7.42 -10.18
N ALA A 191 -2.87 8.13 -9.06
CA ALA A 191 -2.09 9.35 -8.94
C ALA A 191 -0.58 9.07 -8.79
N PHE A 192 -0.15 7.85 -8.45
CA PHE A 192 1.28 7.53 -8.29
C PHE A 192 2.07 7.57 -9.59
N GLU A 193 3.31 8.05 -9.47
CA GLU A 193 4.31 7.97 -10.53
C GLU A 193 4.73 6.49 -10.72
N ASP A 194 4.68 6.03 -11.96
CA ASP A 194 4.93 4.63 -12.32
C ASP A 194 6.26 4.43 -13.07
N ASN A 195 6.84 5.52 -13.59
CA ASN A 195 8.05 5.55 -14.40
C ASN A 195 8.07 4.54 -15.58
N VAL A 196 6.91 4.04 -16.04
CA VAL A 196 6.82 2.99 -17.06
C VAL A 196 7.46 3.44 -18.38
N GLU A 197 7.19 4.67 -18.81
CA GLU A 197 7.74 5.20 -20.07
C GLU A 197 9.26 5.37 -20.01
N LYS A 198 9.81 5.79 -18.86
CA LYS A 198 11.27 5.85 -18.67
C LYS A 198 11.88 4.44 -18.69
N ARG A 199 11.21 3.46 -18.09
CA ARG A 199 11.66 2.06 -18.05
C ARG A 199 11.59 1.37 -19.40
N LYS A 200 10.62 1.70 -20.26
CA LYS A 200 10.55 1.23 -21.66
C LYS A 200 11.78 1.60 -22.48
N GLN A 201 12.45 2.71 -22.14
CA GLN A 201 13.66 3.17 -22.81
C GLN A 201 14.92 2.39 -22.38
N ILE A 202 14.85 1.67 -21.26
CA ILE A 202 15.97 0.86 -20.74
C ILE A 202 15.90 -0.53 -21.39
N PRO A 203 17.00 -1.03 -21.99
CA PRO A 203 17.05 -2.39 -22.50
C PRO A 203 16.65 -3.41 -21.42
N ASN A 204 15.63 -4.23 -21.71
CA ASN A 204 15.04 -5.20 -20.78
C ASN A 204 14.45 -4.61 -19.48
N GLY A 205 14.21 -3.30 -19.41
CA GLY A 205 13.74 -2.61 -18.19
C GLY A 205 12.35 -3.03 -17.67
N LEU A 206 11.59 -3.76 -18.48
CA LEU A 206 10.25 -4.28 -18.15
C LEU A 206 10.08 -5.79 -18.41
N GLU A 207 11.17 -6.53 -18.62
CA GLU A 207 11.11 -7.94 -19.03
C GLU A 207 10.35 -8.80 -17.99
N LYS A 208 10.56 -8.54 -16.71
CA LYS A 208 9.91 -9.25 -15.61
C LYS A 208 8.41 -8.96 -15.57
N GLU A 209 8.03 -7.71 -15.75
CA GLU A 209 6.66 -7.22 -15.70
C GLU A 209 5.85 -7.75 -16.88
N TYR A 210 6.44 -7.82 -18.08
CA TYR A 210 5.81 -8.48 -19.22
C TYR A 210 5.61 -9.98 -18.99
N LYS A 211 6.56 -10.67 -18.35
CA LYS A 211 6.40 -12.08 -17.98
C LYS A 211 5.23 -12.26 -17.00
N VAL A 212 5.15 -11.42 -15.96
CA VAL A 212 4.04 -11.45 -14.99
C VAL A 212 2.71 -11.13 -15.67
N ALA A 213 2.66 -10.13 -16.56
CA ALA A 213 1.46 -9.76 -17.29
C ALA A 213 0.93 -10.92 -18.15
N LYS A 214 1.84 -11.58 -18.88
CA LYS A 214 1.52 -12.75 -19.68
C LYS A 214 0.96 -13.90 -18.83
N LEU A 215 1.52 -14.15 -17.65
CA LEU A 215 1.01 -15.17 -16.72
C LEU A 215 -0.40 -14.85 -16.22
N ILE A 216 -0.67 -13.59 -15.89
CA ILE A 216 -2.00 -13.15 -15.48
C ILE A 216 -3.03 -13.36 -16.60
N GLN A 217 -2.66 -13.03 -17.84
CA GLN A 217 -3.55 -13.13 -18.99
C GLN A 217 -3.77 -14.59 -19.44
N GLU A 218 -2.69 -15.36 -19.61
CA GLU A 218 -2.74 -16.69 -20.21
C GLU A 218 -2.97 -17.79 -19.17
N GLN A 219 -2.24 -17.74 -18.06
CA GLN A 219 -2.28 -18.81 -17.06
C GLN A 219 -3.41 -18.61 -16.06
N LEU A 220 -3.67 -17.38 -15.62
CA LEU A 220 -4.79 -17.08 -14.72
C LEU A 220 -6.08 -16.72 -15.47
N GLN A 221 -6.03 -16.63 -16.81
CA GLN A 221 -7.18 -16.37 -17.68
C GLN A 221 -7.92 -15.06 -17.36
N LEU A 222 -7.18 -14.03 -16.93
CA LEU A 222 -7.75 -12.72 -16.61
C LEU A 222 -7.59 -11.76 -17.79
N ASP A 223 -8.71 -11.22 -18.28
CA ASP A 223 -8.73 -10.23 -19.37
C ASP A 223 -8.37 -8.83 -18.85
N ILE A 224 -7.07 -8.61 -18.64
CA ILE A 224 -6.51 -7.35 -18.14
C ILE A 224 -5.52 -6.80 -19.16
N GLU A 225 -5.66 -5.53 -19.52
CA GLU A 225 -4.73 -4.86 -20.43
C GLU A 225 -3.29 -4.86 -19.88
N THR A 226 -2.32 -5.20 -20.73
CA THR A 226 -0.90 -5.22 -20.36
C THR A 226 -0.42 -3.89 -19.80
N ASN A 227 -0.78 -2.75 -20.40
CA ASN A 227 -0.35 -1.43 -19.91
C ASN A 227 -0.80 -1.19 -18.46
N LYS A 228 -2.00 -1.66 -18.09
CA LYS A 228 -2.52 -1.55 -16.72
C LYS A 228 -1.65 -2.36 -15.74
N LEU A 229 -1.21 -3.56 -16.12
CA LEU A 229 -0.35 -4.41 -15.30
C LEU A 229 1.06 -3.82 -15.14
N LEU A 230 1.63 -3.29 -16.22
CA LEU A 230 2.92 -2.60 -16.19
C LEU A 230 2.86 -1.38 -15.26
N ARG A 231 1.78 -0.59 -15.36
CA ARG A 231 1.54 0.58 -14.50
C ARG A 231 1.46 0.21 -13.03
N ILE A 232 0.67 -0.82 -12.68
CA ILE A 232 0.57 -1.32 -11.30
C ILE A 232 1.95 -1.72 -10.76
N SER A 233 2.75 -2.41 -11.58
CA SER A 233 4.09 -2.86 -11.19
C SER A 233 5.04 -1.67 -11.00
N GLY A 234 4.98 -0.68 -11.89
CA GLY A 234 5.78 0.55 -11.82
C GLY A 234 5.48 1.41 -10.58
N ILE A 235 4.19 1.57 -10.25
CA ILE A 235 3.75 2.27 -9.03
C ILE A 235 4.35 1.59 -7.80
N TYR A 236 4.26 0.27 -7.71
CA TYR A 236 4.77 -0.47 -6.56
C TYR A 236 6.30 -0.39 -6.45
N GLU A 237 7.02 -0.56 -7.55
CA GLU A 237 8.48 -0.53 -7.53
C GLU A 237 9.05 0.87 -7.20
N SER A 238 8.32 1.93 -7.53
CA SER A 238 8.78 3.31 -7.28
C SER A 238 8.36 3.86 -5.91
N ASN A 239 7.27 3.35 -5.31
CA ASN A 239 6.62 4.02 -4.18
C ASN A 239 6.36 3.11 -2.97
N SER A 240 6.85 1.87 -2.97
CA SER A 240 6.66 0.96 -1.85
C SER A 240 7.77 1.08 -0.79
N PHE A 241 7.35 0.99 0.47
CA PHE A 241 8.22 1.00 1.64
C PHE A 241 8.29 -0.40 2.23
N GLU A 242 9.49 -0.83 2.62
CA GLU A 242 9.63 -2.06 3.39
C GLU A 242 9.03 -1.89 4.79
N VAL A 243 8.13 -2.79 5.15
CA VAL A 243 7.46 -2.81 6.46
C VAL A 243 7.72 -4.14 7.17
N PRO A 244 8.05 -4.12 8.47
CA PRO A 244 8.19 -5.35 9.25
C PRO A 244 6.84 -6.05 9.38
N LEU A 245 6.82 -7.36 9.13
CA LEU A 245 5.61 -8.19 9.23
C LEU A 245 5.40 -8.79 10.63
N SER A 246 6.44 -8.77 11.45
CA SER A 246 6.44 -9.25 12.83
C SER A 246 7.54 -8.55 13.61
N ASP A 247 7.43 -8.53 14.94
CA ASP A 247 8.45 -7.96 15.85
C ASP A 247 9.85 -8.55 15.64
N ASN A 248 9.93 -9.76 15.08
CA ASN A 248 11.18 -10.33 14.59
C ASN A 248 11.58 -9.65 13.27
N GLN A 249 12.44 -8.63 13.37
CA GLN A 249 12.89 -7.70 12.31
C GLN A 249 13.42 -8.31 10.99
N LYS A 250 13.44 -9.63 10.85
CA LYS A 250 13.92 -10.36 9.66
C LYS A 250 12.86 -10.48 8.55
N HIS A 251 11.57 -10.35 8.86
CA HIS A 251 10.50 -10.53 7.87
C HIS A 251 9.91 -9.20 7.45
N ARG A 252 9.97 -8.92 6.15
CA ARG A 252 9.54 -7.65 5.56
C ARG A 252 8.60 -7.92 4.40
N GLY A 253 7.53 -7.16 4.34
CA GLY A 253 6.73 -6.98 3.14
C GLY A 253 6.92 -5.56 2.62
N CYS A 254 6.19 -5.19 1.57
CA CYS A 254 6.14 -3.78 1.17
C CYS A 254 4.72 -3.23 1.23
N ALA A 255 4.62 -1.95 1.55
CA ALA A 255 3.37 -1.21 1.65
C ALA A 255 3.50 0.11 0.89
N ILE A 256 2.39 0.62 0.35
CA ILE A 256 2.30 1.94 -0.26
C ILE A 256 1.51 2.85 0.69
N PHE A 257 2.01 4.04 0.94
CA PHE A 257 1.34 5.07 1.73
C PHE A 257 1.02 6.24 0.79
N SER A 258 -0.23 6.70 0.78
CA SER A 258 -0.70 7.63 -0.24
C SER A 258 -0.21 9.06 -0.06
N THR A 259 0.36 9.39 1.10
CA THR A 259 0.78 10.76 1.41
C THR A 259 2.30 10.94 1.45
N VAL A 260 3.07 9.87 1.23
CA VAL A 260 4.54 9.87 1.25
C VAL A 260 5.05 9.35 -0.10
N TRP A 261 5.80 10.20 -0.81
CA TRP A 261 6.31 9.97 -2.18
C TRP A 261 7.82 10.14 -2.21
#